data_AF-A0A1U7X098-F1
#
_entry.id   AF-A0A1U7X098-F1
#
_cell.length_a   1.000
_cell.length_b   1.000
_cell.length_c   1.000
_cell.angle_alpha   90.00
_cell.angle_beta   90.00
_cell.angle_gamma   90.00
#
_symmetry.space_group_name_H-M   'P 1'
#
loop_
_entity.id
_entity.type
_entity.pdbx_description
1 polymer ?
#
loop_
_entity_poly.entity_id
_entity_poly.type
_entity_poly.pdbx_seq_one_letter_code
_entity_poly.pdbx_strand_id
1 'polypeptide(L)'
;MPLSATMVGALLGLGTQMYSNALRKLPYMRHPWEHLLGMGIGAVAANQMVKWEAKSNEDLDKLLEKARLANERRYFDDDED
;
A
#
# COMPACT_ATOMS: atom_id res chain seq x y z
N MET A 1 -11.52 4.67 -4.90
CA MET A 1 -12.40 5.36 -3.92
C MET A 1 -11.66 5.46 -2.58
N PRO A 2 -11.30 6.66 -2.10
CA PRO A 2 -10.54 6.82 -0.85
C PRO A 2 -11.25 6.21 0.37
N LEU A 3 -12.58 6.12 0.32
CA LEU A 3 -13.39 5.55 1.39
C LEU A 3 -13.16 4.04 1.56
N SER A 4 -12.96 3.28 0.47
CA SER A 4 -12.75 1.83 0.56
C SER A 4 -11.41 1.48 1.20
N ALA A 5 -10.33 2.19 0.84
CA ALA A 5 -9.02 2.00 1.47
C ALA A 5 -9.04 2.33 2.96
N THR A 6 -9.75 3.40 3.33
CA THR A 6 -9.94 3.80 4.73
C THR A 6 -10.71 2.73 5.53
N MET A 7 -11.82 2.22 4.99
CA MET A 7 -12.62 1.18 5.63
C MET A 7 -11.86 -0.15 5.76
N VAL A 8 -11.17 -0.58 4.69
CA VAL A 8 -10.36 -1.81 4.70
C VAL A 8 -9.22 -1.68 5.71
N GLY A 9 -8.53 -0.54 5.72
CA GLY A 9 -7.48 -0.26 6.70
C GLY A 9 -7.99 -0.27 8.13
N ALA A 10 -9.14 0.37 8.40
CA ALA A 10 -9.75 0.37 9.72
C ALA A 10 -10.13 -1.05 10.17
N LEU A 11 -10.78 -1.85 9.32
CA LEU A 11 -11.14 -3.24 9.63
C LEU A 11 -9.91 -4.11 9.88
N LEU A 12 -8.84 -3.94 9.11
CA LEU A 12 -7.56 -4.62 9.34
C LEU A 12 -6.94 -4.23 10.68
N GLY A 13 -6.97 -2.94 11.04
CA GLY A 13 -6.48 -2.44 12.32
C GLY A 13 -7.28 -2.98 13.52
N LEU A 14 -8.61 -3.00 13.39
CA LEU A 14 -9.50 -3.60 14.39
C LEU A 14 -9.26 -5.11 14.54
N GLY A 15 -9.18 -5.83 13.43
CA GLY A 15 -8.95 -7.27 13.40
C GLY A 15 -7.60 -7.63 14.00
N THR A 16 -6.55 -6.85 13.71
CA THR A 16 -5.21 -7.04 14.28
C THR A 16 -5.23 -6.88 15.80
N GLN A 17 -5.94 -5.86 16.33
CA GLN A 17 -6.04 -5.66 17.78
C GLN A 17 -6.88 -6.75 18.46
N MET A 18 -8.00 -7.16 17.86
CA MET A 18 -8.79 -8.28 18.35
C MET A 18 -7.99 -9.60 18.34
N TYR A 19 -7.19 -9.82 17.30
CA TYR A 19 -6.33 -10.99 17.17
C TYR A 19 -5.22 -10.99 18.22
N SER A 20 -4.60 -9.83 18.49
CA SER A 20 -3.63 -9.66 19.58
C SER A 20 -4.22 -10.05 20.94
N ASN A 21 -5.44 -9.60 21.25
CA ASN A 21 -6.14 -9.99 22.47
C ASN A 21 -6.48 -11.48 22.49
N ALA A 22 -6.93 -12.04 21.36
CA ALA A 22 -7.24 -13.46 21.22
C ALA A 22 -6.03 -14.36 21.52
N LEU A 23 -4.86 -14.02 20.97
CA LEU A 23 -3.60 -14.75 21.20
C LEU A 23 -3.20 -14.75 22.68
N ARG A 24 -3.53 -13.68 23.41
CA ARG A 24 -3.28 -13.58 24.86
C ARG A 24 -4.35 -14.25 25.71
N LYS A 25 -5.35 -14.91 25.09
CA LYS A 25 -6.52 -15.50 25.75
C LYS A 25 -7.32 -14.47 26.56
N LEU A 26 -7.28 -13.21 26.14
CA LEU A 26 -8.01 -12.10 26.77
C LEU A 26 -9.37 -11.92 26.07
N PRO A 27 -10.37 -11.33 26.75
CA PRO A 27 -11.61 -10.90 26.08
C PRO A 27 -11.28 -9.99 24.90
N TYR A 28 -11.97 -10.18 23.78
CA TYR A 28 -11.66 -9.48 22.52
C TYR A 28 -11.60 -7.95 22.67
N MET A 29 -12.47 -7.37 23.48
CA MET A 29 -12.60 -5.92 23.72
C MET A 29 -12.10 -5.50 25.10
N ARG A 30 -11.04 -6.14 25.64
CA ARG A 30 -10.51 -5.82 26.97
C ARG A 30 -10.12 -4.34 27.11
N HIS A 31 -9.56 -3.73 26.07
CA HIS A 31 -9.18 -2.32 26.04
C HIS A 31 -9.77 -1.65 24.78
N PRO A 32 -11.05 -1.20 24.83
CA PRO A 32 -11.79 -0.69 23.66
C PRO A 32 -11.08 0.43 22.90
N TRP A 33 -10.38 1.31 23.63
CA TRP A 33 -9.64 2.44 23.06
C TRP A 33 -8.44 2.01 22.21
N GLU A 34 -7.84 0.86 22.49
CA GLU A 34 -6.76 0.33 21.65
C GLU A 34 -7.28 -0.10 20.28
N HIS A 35 -8.54 -0.52 20.16
CA HIS A 35 -9.15 -0.84 18.86
C HIS A 35 -9.41 0.42 18.05
N LEU A 36 -9.78 1.55 18.69
CA LEU A 36 -9.90 2.84 18.01
C LEU A 36 -8.54 3.32 17.48
N LEU A 37 -7.48 3.18 18.27
CA LEU A 37 -6.11 3.45 17.82
C LEU A 37 -5.71 2.51 16.68
N GLY A 38 -5.98 1.21 16.80
CA GLY A 38 -5.72 0.22 15.77
C GLY A 38 -6.42 0.54 14.45
N MET A 39 -7.71 0.89 14.50
CA MET A 39 -8.47 1.34 13.33
C MET A 39 -7.87 2.60 12.70
N GLY A 40 -7.48 3.58 13.51
CA GLY A 40 -6.84 4.81 13.03
C GLY A 40 -5.51 4.54 12.32
N ILE A 41 -4.64 3.75 12.93
CA ILE A 41 -3.34 3.35 12.36
C ILE A 41 -3.56 2.57 11.06
N GLY A 42 -4.47 1.58 11.07
CA GLY A 42 -4.78 0.77 9.90
C GLY A 42 -5.32 1.60 8.74
N ALA A 43 -6.22 2.55 9.01
CA ALA A 43 -6.77 3.46 8.02
C ALA A 43 -5.69 4.36 7.38
N VAL A 44 -4.80 4.94 8.19
CA VAL A 44 -3.69 5.76 7.69
C VAL A 44 -2.73 4.91 6.85
N ALA A 45 -2.35 3.72 7.35
CA ALA A 45 -1.45 2.82 6.67
C ALA A 45 -1.99 2.38 5.29
N ALA A 46 -3.27 1.98 5.21
CA ALA A 46 -3.89 1.58 3.95
C ALA A 46 -3.96 2.75 2.94
N ASN A 47 -4.32 3.96 3.39
CA ASN A 47 -4.30 5.12 2.51
C ASN A 47 -2.90 5.48 2.02
N GLN A 48 -1.89 5.36 2.89
CA GLN A 48 -0.51 5.62 2.52
C GLN A 48 0.02 4.56 1.54
N MET A 49 -0.36 3.30 1.73
CA MET A 49 -0.01 2.19 0.84
C MET A 49 -0.56 2.41 -0.57
N VAL A 50 -1.82 2.81 -0.72
CA VAL A 50 -2.42 3.10 -2.04
C VAL A 50 -1.73 4.28 -2.73
N LYS A 51 -1.39 5.33 -1.98
CA LYS A 51 -0.62 6.46 -2.53
C LYS A 51 0.77 6.04 -2.99
N TRP A 52 1.41 5.16 -2.22
CA TRP A 52 2.73 4.65 -2.54
C TRP A 52 2.69 3.77 -3.79
N GLU A 53 1.72 2.87 -3.90
CA GLU A 53 1.49 2.03 -5.08
C GLU A 53 1.31 2.88 -6.35
N ALA A 54 0.48 3.91 -6.31
CA ALA A 54 0.26 4.80 -7.44
C ALA A 54 1.56 5.48 -7.91
N LYS A 55 2.36 5.98 -6.95
CA LYS A 55 3.65 6.60 -7.26
C LYS A 55 4.66 5.58 -7.82
N SER A 56 4.72 4.38 -7.24
CA SER A 56 5.62 3.32 -7.70
C SER A 56 5.30 2.86 -9.11
N ASN A 57 4.02 2.80 -9.49
CA ASN A 57 3.63 2.49 -10.87
C ASN A 57 4.03 3.61 -11.84
N GLU A 58 3.83 4.88 -11.47
CA GLU A 58 4.26 6.01 -12.31
C GLU A 58 5.79 6.02 -12.51
N ASP A 59 6.55 5.79 -11.44
CA ASP A 59 8.01 5.72 -11.51
C ASP A 59 8.49 4.50 -12.33
N LEU A 60 7.77 3.37 -12.27
CA LEU A 60 8.04 2.18 -13.08
C LEU A 60 7.81 2.45 -14.57
N ASP A 61 6.69 3.09 -14.94
CA ASP A 61 6.37 3.41 -16.33
C ASP A 61 7.45 4.30 -16.95
N LYS A 62 7.95 5.31 -16.21
CA LYS A 62 9.06 6.16 -16.65
C LYS A 62 10.35 5.38 -16.86
N LEU A 63 10.65 4.40 -15.99
CA LEU A 63 11.83 3.55 -16.14
C LEU A 63 11.72 2.63 -17.35
N LEU A 64 10.53 2.08 -17.61
CA LEU A 64 10.26 1.25 -18.78
C LEU A 64 10.39 2.06 -20.08
N GLU A 65 9.84 3.26 -20.12
CA GLU A 65 9.96 4.16 -21.28
C GLU A 65 11.42 4.54 -21.53
N LYS A 66 12.16 4.91 -20.47
CA LYS A 66 13.59 5.19 -20.58
C LYS A 66 14.39 3.98 -21.07
N ALA A 67 14.07 2.79 -20.59
CA ALA A 67 14.72 1.56 -21.03
C ALA A 67 14.42 1.25 -22.50
N ARG A 68 13.18 1.47 -22.95
CA ARG A 68 12.79 1.33 -24.35
C ARG A 68 13.56 2.29 -25.25
N LEU A 69 13.58 3.59 -24.92
CA LEU A 69 14.31 4.60 -25.70
C LEU A 69 15.81 4.31 -25.76
N ALA A 70 16.41 3.82 -24.66
CA ALA A 70 17.82 3.43 -24.64
C ALA A 70 18.11 2.21 -25.53
N ASN A 71 17.18 1.28 -25.64
CA ASN A 71 17.30 0.14 -26.54
C ASN A 71 17.08 0.56 -28.01
N GLU A 72 16.12 1.43 -28.29
CA GLU A 72 15.85 1.91 -29.65
C GLU A 72 17.06 2.64 -30.24
N ARG A 73 17.68 3.56 -29.47
CA ARG A 73 18.93 4.24 -29.88
C ARG A 73 20.10 3.30 -30.16
N ARG A 74 20.12 2.12 -29.55
CA ARG A 74 21.23 1.18 -29.66
C ARG A 74 21.11 0.24 -30.86
N TYR A 75 19.90 0.02 -31.36
CA TYR A 75 19.64 -0.98 -32.40
C TYR A 75 19.04 -0.43 -33.67
N PHE A 76 18.42 0.76 -33.68
CA PHE A 76 17.75 1.28 -34.87
C PHE A 76 18.39 2.54 -35.45
N ASP A 77 19.07 3.36 -34.64
CA ASP A 77 19.75 4.58 -35.15
C ASP A 77 21.12 4.27 -35.78
N ASP A 78 21.80 3.18 -35.37
CA ASP A 78 23.13 2.79 -35.89
C ASP A 78 23.07 2.02 -37.23
N ASP A 79 21.88 1.59 -37.68
CA ASP A 79 21.68 0.80 -38.92
C ASP A 79 21.28 1.67 -40.15
N GLU A 80 21.02 2.97 -39.97
CA GLU A 80 20.57 3.90 -41.04
C GLU A 80 21.69 4.79 -41.65
N ASP A 81 22.94 4.70 -41.17
CA ASP A 81 24.14 5.38 -41.73
C ASP A 81 25.01 4.44 -42.60
#